data_AF-A0A0Q8ZZM9-F1
#
_entry.id   AF-A0A0Q8ZZM9-F1
#
_cell.length_a   1.000
_cell.length_b   1.000
_cell.length_c   1.000
_cell.angle_alpha   90.00
_cell.angle_beta   90.00
_cell.angle_gamma   90.00
#
_symmetry.space_group_name_H-M   'P 1'
#
loop_
_entity.id
_entity.type
_entity.pdbx_description
1 polymer ?
#
loop_
_entity_poly.entity_id
_entity_poly.type
_entity_poly.pdbx_seq_one_letter_code
_entity_poly.pdbx_strand_id
1 'polypeptide(L)'
;MIIGIILGKSILVINLNEKNLMDVIYYYYYLFYKKIIKDSEPHLLTIIALSATEGFFLNIILEIILIFYKCTQTNGIIWMGIICLANLFNYFYFYKSKRAIKIVKEKPKFFSSNKISILLTFLFFIFFSASIIWGSILTKFLLKTYCN
;
A
#
# COMPACT_ATOMS: atom_id res chain seq x y z
N MET A 1 29.28 -31.85 8.67
CA MET A 1 27.85 -32.25 8.70
C MET A 1 26.99 -31.47 9.72
N ILE A 2 27.58 -30.78 10.70
CA ILE A 2 26.81 -30.03 11.74
C ILE A 2 26.49 -28.58 11.32
N ILE A 3 27.35 -27.95 10.50
CA ILE A 3 27.16 -26.56 10.06
C ILE A 3 25.98 -26.39 9.07
N GLY A 4 25.71 -27.41 8.23
CA GLY A 4 24.58 -27.39 7.29
C GLY A 4 23.20 -27.52 7.94
N ILE A 5 23.12 -28.15 9.12
CA ILE A 5 21.85 -28.33 9.85
C ILE A 5 21.47 -27.04 10.60
N ILE A 6 22.46 -26.28 11.10
CA ILE A 6 22.22 -25.00 11.77
C ILE A 6 21.75 -23.95 10.76
N LEU A 7 22.42 -23.84 9.59
CA LEU A 7 22.03 -22.94 8.52
C LEU A 7 20.68 -23.32 7.88
N GLY A 8 20.40 -24.62 7.72
CA GLY A 8 19.12 -25.11 7.22
C GLY A 8 17.95 -24.76 8.15
N LYS A 9 18.14 -24.81 9.48
CA LYS A 9 17.13 -24.36 10.45
C LYS A 9 16.96 -22.84 10.42
N SER A 10 18.02 -22.05 10.29
CA SER A 10 17.91 -20.59 10.15
C SER A 10 17.11 -20.19 8.91
N ILE A 11 17.38 -20.84 7.78
CA ILE A 11 16.73 -20.54 6.49
C ILE A 11 15.29 -21.10 6.45
N LEU A 12 15.03 -22.26 7.07
CA LEU A 12 13.66 -22.78 7.23
C LEU A 12 12.84 -21.97 8.24
N VAL A 13 13.45 -21.39 9.28
CA VAL A 13 12.78 -20.47 10.22
C VAL A 13 12.48 -19.11 9.56
N ILE A 14 13.32 -18.65 8.63
CA ILE A 14 13.04 -17.45 7.82
C ILE A 14 11.83 -17.69 6.90
N ASN A 15 11.61 -18.94 6.44
CA ASN A 15 10.48 -19.29 5.58
C ASN A 15 9.18 -19.68 6.36
N LEU A 16 9.15 -19.54 7.69
CA LEU A 16 8.05 -20.01 8.54
C LEU A 16 7.08 -18.91 9.02
N ASN A 17 7.17 -17.67 8.55
CA ASN A 17 6.28 -16.61 9.05
C ASN A 17 6.13 -15.35 8.15
N GLU A 18 6.37 -15.45 6.84
CA GLU A 18 6.09 -14.32 5.94
C GLU A 18 4.57 -14.18 5.75
N LYS A 19 3.94 -13.49 6.70
CA LYS A 19 2.60 -12.94 6.47
C LYS A 19 2.74 -11.86 5.40
N ASN A 20 1.90 -11.93 4.36
CA ASN A 20 1.97 -11.00 3.23
C ASN A 20 2.04 -9.55 3.73
N LEU A 21 2.96 -8.76 3.17
CA LEU A 21 3.19 -7.35 3.54
C LEU A 21 1.86 -6.58 3.64
N MET A 22 0.97 -6.78 2.66
CA MET A 22 -0.34 -6.14 2.57
C MET A 22 -1.29 -6.56 3.69
N ASP A 23 -1.18 -7.78 4.22
CA ASP A 23 -2.02 -8.23 5.33
C ASP A 23 -1.63 -7.50 6.62
N VAL A 24 -0.33 -7.28 6.83
CA VAL A 24 0.17 -6.50 7.97
C VAL A 24 -0.27 -5.05 7.82
N ILE A 25 -0.03 -4.41 6.66
CA ILE A 25 -0.43 -3.02 6.40
C ILE A 25 -1.95 -2.85 6.61
N TYR A 26 -2.76 -3.74 6.03
CA TYR A 26 -4.22 -3.72 6.20
C TYR A 26 -4.61 -3.81 7.67
N TYR A 27 -4.01 -4.73 8.44
CA TYR A 27 -4.33 -4.90 9.85
C TYR A 27 -4.05 -3.64 10.67
N TYR A 28 -2.94 -2.95 10.40
CA TYR A 28 -2.58 -1.73 11.14
C TYR A 28 -3.41 -0.51 10.70
N TYR A 29 -3.79 -0.40 9.43
CA TYR A 29 -4.80 0.58 9.01
C TYR A 29 -6.14 0.32 9.71
N TYR A 30 -6.59 -0.94 9.73
CA TYR A 30 -7.80 -1.33 10.43
C TYR A 30 -7.77 -0.97 11.92
N LEU A 31 -6.63 -1.23 12.60
CA LEU A 31 -6.45 -0.84 13.99
C LEU A 31 -6.50 0.68 14.18
N PHE A 32 -5.93 1.45 13.26
CA PHE A 32 -6.00 2.92 13.29
C PHE A 32 -7.47 3.38 13.22
N TYR A 33 -8.22 2.93 12.21
CA TYR A 33 -9.63 3.32 12.06
C TYR A 33 -10.52 2.84 13.20
N LYS A 34 -10.27 1.64 13.71
CA LYS A 34 -11.07 1.06 14.81
C LYS A 34 -10.76 1.67 16.17
N LYS A 35 -9.49 1.90 16.51
CA LYS A 35 -9.08 2.28 17.87
C LYS A 35 -8.86 3.76 18.05
N ILE A 36 -8.30 4.42 17.04
CA ILE A 36 -7.95 5.84 17.11
C ILE A 36 -9.14 6.67 16.66
N ILE A 37 -9.69 6.38 15.48
CA ILE A 37 -10.85 7.11 14.94
C ILE A 37 -12.18 6.60 15.54
N LYS A 38 -12.27 5.31 15.89
CA LYS A 38 -13.49 4.65 16.39
C LYS A 38 -14.64 4.66 15.37
N ASP A 39 -14.30 4.40 14.12
CA ASP A 39 -15.26 4.30 13.02
C ASP A 39 -16.22 3.11 13.19
N SER A 40 -17.48 3.25 12.73
CA SER A 40 -18.48 2.18 12.77
C SER A 40 -18.22 1.06 11.77
N GLU A 41 -17.58 1.37 10.64
CA GLU A 41 -17.26 0.44 9.56
C GLU A 41 -15.75 0.46 9.21
N PRO A 42 -14.89 0.06 10.16
CA PRO A 42 -13.44 0.20 10.00
C PRO A 42 -12.87 -0.62 8.83
N HIS A 43 -13.56 -1.68 8.40
CA HIS A 43 -13.15 -2.46 7.22
C HIS A 43 -13.31 -1.68 5.91
N LEU A 44 -14.42 -0.98 5.74
CA LEU A 44 -14.70 -0.20 4.54
C LEU A 44 -13.70 0.95 4.44
N LEU A 45 -13.56 1.71 5.53
CA LEU A 45 -12.67 2.87 5.55
C LEU A 45 -11.19 2.49 5.36
N THR A 46 -10.78 1.33 5.90
CA THR A 46 -9.44 0.77 5.64
C THR A 46 -9.21 0.51 4.15
N ILE A 47 -10.17 -0.12 3.46
CA ILE A 47 -10.07 -0.42 2.03
C ILE A 47 -9.99 0.89 1.24
N ILE A 48 -10.86 1.85 1.52
CA ILE A 48 -10.87 3.15 0.82
C ILE A 48 -9.54 3.88 1.03
N ALA A 49 -9.05 3.97 2.26
CA ALA A 49 -7.82 4.68 2.58
C ALA A 49 -6.59 4.03 1.95
N LEU A 50 -6.49 2.70 2.02
CA LEU A 50 -5.40 1.95 1.38
C LEU A 50 -5.43 2.12 -0.14
N SER A 51 -6.63 2.09 -0.73
CA SER A 51 -6.80 2.27 -2.17
C SER A 51 -6.53 3.69 -2.63
N ALA A 52 -6.82 4.69 -1.80
CA ALA A 52 -6.47 6.08 -2.08
C ALA A 52 -4.95 6.25 -2.10
N THR A 53 -4.23 5.75 -1.09
CA THR A 53 -2.77 5.87 -1.02
C THR A 53 -2.08 5.14 -2.17
N GLU A 54 -2.52 3.93 -2.51
CA GLU A 54 -2.04 3.19 -3.69
C GLU A 54 -2.37 3.92 -5.00
N GLY A 55 -3.60 4.41 -5.13
CA GLY A 55 -4.08 5.12 -6.33
C GLY A 55 -3.29 6.40 -6.60
N PHE A 56 -2.93 7.17 -5.57
CA PHE A 56 -2.07 8.34 -5.73
C PHE A 56 -0.70 7.98 -6.30
N PHE A 57 -0.10 6.90 -5.82
CA PHE A 57 1.18 6.43 -6.32
C PHE A 57 1.10 5.94 -7.78
N LEU A 58 0.04 5.19 -8.11
CA LEU A 58 -0.20 4.71 -9.48
C LEU A 58 -0.42 5.87 -10.47
N ASN A 59 -1.11 6.93 -10.04
CA ASN A 59 -1.31 8.12 -10.86
C ASN A 59 0.01 8.75 -11.30
N ILE A 60 1.01 8.82 -10.43
CA ILE A 60 2.33 9.38 -10.77
C ILE A 60 3.04 8.53 -11.80
N ILE A 61 2.99 7.20 -11.63
CA ILE A 61 3.60 6.28 -12.60
C ILE A 61 2.97 6.50 -13.97
N LEU A 62 1.64 6.62 -14.03
CA LEU A 62 0.94 6.90 -15.28
C LEU A 62 1.34 8.26 -15.87
N GLU A 63 1.41 9.31 -15.06
CA GLU A 63 1.83 10.64 -15.49
C GLU A 63 3.24 10.63 -16.10
N ILE A 64 4.20 9.99 -15.42
CA ILE A 64 5.57 9.86 -15.92
C ILE A 64 5.57 9.19 -17.31
N ILE A 65 4.85 8.08 -17.45
CA ILE A 65 4.73 7.36 -18.72
C ILE A 65 4.13 8.27 -19.80
N LEU A 66 3.02 8.96 -19.50
CA LEU A 66 2.35 9.81 -20.47
C LEU A 66 3.18 11.02 -20.90
N ILE A 67 3.97 11.59 -19.99
CA ILE A 67 4.89 12.67 -20.34
C ILE A 67 5.96 12.16 -21.30
N PHE A 68 6.59 11.01 -21.02
CA PHE A 68 7.66 10.49 -21.87
C PHE A 68 7.18 10.10 -23.27
N TYR A 69 5.97 9.55 -23.41
CA TYR A 69 5.47 9.07 -24.71
C TYR A 69 4.62 10.08 -25.48
N LYS A 70 3.90 10.95 -24.78
CA LYS A 70 2.88 11.83 -25.39
C LYS A 70 3.04 13.31 -25.02
N CYS A 71 3.93 13.66 -24.09
CA CYS A 71 4.07 15.04 -23.61
C CYS A 71 2.76 15.67 -23.11
N THR A 72 1.92 14.87 -22.47
CA THR A 72 0.60 15.29 -21.95
C THR A 72 0.45 14.94 -20.48
N GLN A 73 -0.34 15.73 -19.76
CA GLN A 73 -0.80 15.42 -18.39
C GLN A 73 -2.18 14.77 -18.40
N THR A 74 -2.47 13.98 -17.37
CA THR A 74 -3.84 13.48 -17.18
C THR A 74 -4.75 14.52 -16.52
N ASN A 75 -6.05 14.42 -16.79
CA ASN A 75 -7.07 15.23 -16.13
C ASN A 75 -7.52 14.56 -14.81
N GLY A 76 -8.09 15.34 -13.89
CA GLY A 76 -8.62 14.90 -12.60
C GLY A 76 -9.63 13.74 -12.69
N ILE A 77 -10.37 13.63 -13.79
CA ILE A 77 -11.31 12.51 -14.02
C ILE A 77 -10.54 11.18 -14.14
N ILE A 78 -9.42 11.16 -14.86
CA ILE A 78 -8.58 9.96 -15.02
C ILE A 78 -7.93 9.60 -13.68
N TRP A 79 -7.46 10.62 -12.94
CA TRP A 79 -6.93 10.44 -11.58
C TRP A 79 -7.92 9.76 -10.64
N MET A 80 -9.16 10.25 -10.63
CA MET A 80 -10.24 9.65 -9.85
C MET A 80 -10.57 8.23 -10.34
N GLY A 81 -10.55 8.02 -11.66
CA GLY A 81 -10.73 6.70 -12.26
C GLY A 81 -9.72 5.67 -11.74
N ILE A 82 -8.44 6.03 -11.64
CA ILE A 82 -7.39 5.14 -11.10
C ILE A 82 -7.65 4.80 -9.64
N ILE A 83 -8.00 5.79 -8.81
CA ILE A 83 -8.31 5.56 -7.39
C ILE A 83 -9.53 4.64 -7.25
N CYS A 84 -10.56 4.85 -8.06
CA CYS A 84 -11.73 3.97 -8.10
C CYS A 84 -11.38 2.54 -8.52
N LEU A 85 -10.49 2.36 -9.51
CA LEU A 85 -10.02 1.05 -9.94
C LEU A 85 -9.20 0.34 -8.84
N ALA A 86 -8.31 1.07 -8.17
CA ALA A 86 -7.57 0.56 -7.01
C ALA A 86 -8.54 0.13 -5.89
N ASN A 87 -9.57 0.93 -5.64
CA ASN A 87 -10.61 0.61 -4.65
C ASN A 87 -11.40 -0.64 -5.02
N LEU A 88 -11.78 -0.78 -6.29
CA LEU A 88 -12.47 -1.97 -6.78
C LEU A 88 -11.60 -3.22 -6.64
N PHE A 89 -10.31 -3.12 -6.99
CA PHE A 89 -9.35 -4.20 -6.84
C PHE A 89 -9.21 -4.63 -5.37
N ASN A 90 -9.00 -3.68 -4.46
CA ASN A 90 -8.85 -3.96 -3.03
C ASN A 90 -10.16 -4.45 -2.40
N TYR A 91 -11.30 -3.97 -2.86
CA TYR A 91 -12.61 -4.50 -2.44
C TYR A 91 -12.72 -5.99 -2.77
N PHE A 92 -12.38 -6.39 -4.00
CA PHE A 92 -12.40 -7.80 -4.36
C PHE A 92 -11.34 -8.62 -3.61
N TYR A 93 -10.14 -8.07 -3.46
CA TYR A 93 -9.02 -8.76 -2.83
C TYR A 93 -9.18 -8.94 -1.32
N PHE A 94 -9.72 -7.97 -0.59
CA PHE A 94 -9.86 -8.02 0.87
C PHE A 94 -11.27 -8.42 1.34
N TYR A 95 -12.30 -7.82 0.75
CA TYR A 95 -13.68 -8.00 1.21
C TYR A 95 -14.33 -9.23 0.58
N LYS A 96 -14.41 -9.32 -0.75
CA LYS A 96 -15.09 -10.44 -1.44
C LYS A 96 -14.41 -11.79 -1.16
N SER A 97 -13.09 -11.82 -1.02
CA SER A 97 -12.31 -13.02 -0.67
C SER A 97 -12.43 -13.44 0.82
N LYS A 98 -13.10 -12.64 1.66
CA LYS A 98 -13.13 -12.77 3.13
C LYS A 98 -11.75 -12.71 3.81
N ARG A 99 -10.71 -12.24 3.09
CA ARG A 99 -9.34 -12.13 3.61
C ARG A 99 -9.24 -11.11 4.74
N ALA A 100 -9.96 -9.99 4.67
CA ALA A 100 -10.02 -8.98 5.73
C ALA A 100 -10.39 -9.57 7.11
N ILE A 101 -11.35 -10.50 7.13
CA ILE A 101 -11.81 -11.15 8.36
C ILE A 101 -10.71 -12.08 8.91
N LYS A 102 -10.01 -12.81 8.03
CA LYS A 102 -8.89 -13.67 8.41
C LYS A 102 -7.75 -12.85 9.01
N ILE A 103 -7.37 -11.76 8.34
CA ILE A 103 -6.32 -10.83 8.79
C ILE A 103 -6.58 -10.33 10.22
N VAL A 104 -7.80 -9.89 10.53
CA VAL A 104 -8.14 -9.37 11.86
C VAL A 104 -8.07 -10.47 12.94
N LYS A 105 -8.40 -11.72 12.59
CA LYS A 105 -8.27 -12.86 13.51
C LYS A 105 -6.81 -13.24 13.74
N GLU A 106 -6.02 -13.30 12.67
CA GLU A 106 -4.61 -13.71 12.69
C GLU A 106 -3.65 -12.67 13.27
N LYS A 107 -4.06 -11.39 13.26
CA LYS A 107 -3.30 -10.24 13.80
C LYS A 107 -1.85 -10.25 13.31
N PRO A 108 -1.64 -10.14 11.98
CA PRO A 108 -0.32 -10.24 11.38
C PRO A 108 0.64 -9.14 11.86
N LYS A 109 1.93 -9.48 11.95
CA LYS A 109 2.99 -8.57 12.41
C LYS A 109 4.27 -8.85 11.64
N PHE A 110 5.02 -7.80 11.31
CA PHE A 110 6.39 -7.91 10.84
C PHE A 110 7.31 -8.28 12.00
N PHE A 111 8.18 -9.28 11.76
CA PHE A 111 9.19 -9.75 12.72
C PHE A 111 8.62 -10.03 14.14
N SER A 112 7.35 -10.46 14.22
CA SER A 112 6.60 -10.65 15.46
C SER A 112 6.52 -9.40 16.37
N SER A 113 6.91 -8.21 15.88
CA SER A 113 7.02 -6.98 16.66
C SER A 113 5.95 -5.97 16.29
N ASN A 114 5.17 -5.54 17.28
CA ASN A 114 4.16 -4.49 17.10
C ASN A 114 4.79 -3.15 16.68
N LYS A 115 5.90 -2.77 17.32
CA LYS A 115 6.54 -1.47 17.10
C LYS A 115 7.07 -1.33 15.67
N ILE A 116 7.75 -2.37 15.18
CA ILE A 116 8.28 -2.41 13.82
C ILE A 116 7.13 -2.36 12.81
N SER A 117 6.05 -3.08 13.08
CA SER A 117 4.91 -3.11 12.16
C SER A 117 4.18 -1.78 12.04
N ILE A 118 4.02 -1.06 13.16
CA ILE A 118 3.46 0.30 13.16
C ILE A 118 4.37 1.23 12.39
N LEU A 119 5.69 1.20 12.66
CA LEU A 119 6.67 2.04 11.98
C LEU A 119 6.64 1.83 10.45
N LEU A 120 6.68 0.58 10.00
CA LEU A 120 6.63 0.25 8.57
C LEU A 120 5.32 0.69 7.91
N THR A 121 4.18 0.47 8.58
CA THR A 121 2.88 0.90 8.07
C THR A 121 2.79 2.44 7.98
N PHE A 122 3.36 3.13 8.96
CA PHE A 122 3.41 4.59 8.97
C PHE A 122 4.33 5.15 7.89
N LEU A 123 5.51 4.55 7.69
CA LEU A 123 6.41 4.89 6.58
C LEU A 123 5.74 4.65 5.23
N PHE A 124 5.03 3.53 5.07
CA PHE A 124 4.25 3.25 3.87
C PHE A 124 3.20 4.34 3.63
N PHE A 125 2.40 4.70 4.64
CA PHE A 125 1.39 5.75 4.52
C PHE A 125 2.00 7.10 4.14
N ILE A 126 3.10 7.52 4.78
CA ILE A 126 3.77 8.79 4.46
C ILE A 126 4.32 8.76 3.04
N PHE A 127 5.04 7.70 2.66
CA PHE A 127 5.66 7.62 1.33
C PHE A 127 4.62 7.67 0.22
N PHE A 128 3.56 6.87 0.33
CA PHE A 128 2.50 6.83 -0.67
C PHE A 128 1.63 8.09 -0.66
N SER A 129 1.41 8.73 0.49
CA SER A 129 0.64 10.00 0.54
C SER A 129 1.47 11.18 0.05
N ALA A 130 2.79 11.20 0.31
CA ALA A 130 3.70 12.24 -0.17
C ALA A 130 3.77 12.26 -1.70
N SER A 131 3.45 11.14 -2.34
CA SER A 131 3.31 11.01 -3.78
C SER A 131 2.38 12.09 -4.38
N ILE A 132 1.33 12.53 -3.68
CA ILE A 132 0.45 13.62 -4.15
C ILE A 132 1.24 14.91 -4.42
N ILE A 133 2.11 15.29 -3.48
CA ILE A 133 2.88 16.53 -3.56
C ILE A 133 4.03 16.38 -4.56
N TRP A 134 4.82 15.32 -4.40
CA TRP A 134 5.98 15.05 -5.25
C TRP A 134 5.58 14.78 -6.70
N GLY A 135 4.44 14.12 -6.91
CA GLY A 135 3.88 13.83 -8.23
C GLY A 135 3.62 15.10 -9.03
N SER A 136 2.99 16.10 -8.42
CA SER A 136 2.72 17.38 -9.08
C SER A 136 4.01 18.13 -9.46
N ILE A 137 4.98 18.16 -8.55
CA ILE A 137 6.29 18.82 -8.77
C ILE A 137 7.06 18.10 -9.87
N LEU A 138 7.16 16.77 -9.79
CA LEU A 138 7.87 15.92 -10.74
C LEU A 138 7.27 16.03 -12.14
N THR A 139 5.94 15.95 -12.25
CA THR A 139 5.22 16.04 -13.53
C THR A 139 5.50 17.39 -14.22
N LYS A 140 5.45 18.51 -13.47
CA LYS A 140 5.78 19.84 -14.01
C LYS A 140 7.25 19.95 -14.45
N PHE A 141 8.16 19.40 -13.66
CA PHE A 141 9.59 19.39 -13.99
C PHE A 141 9.85 18.60 -15.28
N LEU A 142 9.31 17.37 -15.37
CA LEU A 142 9.49 16.51 -16.54
C LEU A 142 8.94 17.15 -17.82
N LEU A 143 7.76 17.76 -17.78
CA LEU A 143 7.21 18.45 -18.95
C LEU A 143 8.09 19.61 -19.41
N LYS A 144 8.60 20.40 -18.47
CA LYS A 144 9.48 21.52 -18.80
C LYS A 144 10.81 21.05 -19.41
N THR A 145 11.30 19.88 -19.03
CA THR A 145 12.60 19.37 -19.48
C THR A 145 12.53 18.60 -20.81
N TYR A 146 11.46 17.82 -21.02
CA TYR A 146 11.38 16.90 -22.16
C TYR A 146 10.40 17.33 -23.26
N CYS A 147 9.48 18.26 -22.96
CA CYS A 147 8.36 18.58 -23.85
C CYS A 147 8.21 20.08 -24.17
N ASN A 148 9.05 20.93 -23.57
CA ASN A 148 9.17 22.35 -23.87
C ASN A 148 10.39 22.62 -24.75
#